data_AF-A0A1C4UHW2-F1
#
_entry.id   AF-A0A1C4UHW2-F1
#
_cell.length_a   1.000
_cell.length_b   1.000
_cell.length_c   1.000
_cell.angle_alpha   90.00
_cell.angle_beta   90.00
_cell.angle_gamma   90.00
#
_symmetry.space_group_name_H-M   'P 1'
#
loop_
_entity.id
_entity.type
_entity.pdbx_description
1 polymer ?
#
loop_
_entity_poly.entity_id
_entity_poly.type
_entity_poly.pdbx_seq_one_letter_code
_entity_poly.pdbx_strand_id
1 'polypeptide(L)'
;MTVAAYGMICARDRRPPARTEQGRRPVTDELVRVYVPATVPMLARLHAEGLRASEAHAVTRDLREWYAEGDEEELEYVAFTRAAQDALLLLREDPSAPRRRVVVSVDLPAAAVERADGVLGSSLVLLSAPVPAAAVAALHTDGAEAVADVTAAVDAAREALAGDPDAQFTVDSAEDHELEWYDASELDLLLRTAS
;
A
#
# COMPACT_ATOMS: atom_id res chain seq x y z
N MET A 1 -52.94 70.72 -9.90
CA MET A 1 -53.25 69.31 -10.24
C MET A 1 -52.43 68.95 -11.46
N THR A 2 -51.62 67.89 -11.34
CA THR A 2 -50.94 67.16 -12.45
C THR A 2 -49.70 67.87 -13.04
N VAL A 3 -48.50 67.32 -13.20
CA VAL A 3 -47.77 66.08 -12.83
C VAL A 3 -46.26 66.38 -13.13
N ALA A 4 -45.37 65.84 -12.28
CA ALA A 4 -44.00 65.29 -12.46
C ALA A 4 -43.09 65.68 -13.68
N ALA A 5 -41.76 65.53 -13.67
CA ALA A 5 -40.84 64.75 -12.86
C ALA A 5 -39.42 65.36 -12.95
N TYR A 6 -38.65 65.22 -11.87
CA TYR A 6 -37.25 65.62 -11.76
C TYR A 6 -36.36 64.60 -12.50
N GLY A 7 -35.58 65.07 -13.46
CA GLY A 7 -34.59 64.26 -14.19
C GLY A 7 -33.29 64.14 -13.39
N MET A 8 -32.88 62.91 -13.14
CA MET A 8 -31.51 62.54 -12.80
C MET A 8 -31.33 61.07 -13.15
N ILE A 9 -30.35 60.72 -13.98
CA ILE A 9 -29.53 59.51 -13.87
C ILE A 9 -28.44 59.57 -14.96
N CYS A 10 -27.22 59.46 -14.47
CA CYS A 10 -25.95 59.48 -15.17
C CYS A 10 -25.74 58.24 -16.05
N ALA A 11 -24.77 58.39 -16.97
CA ALA A 11 -24.23 57.41 -17.89
C ALA A 11 -24.02 56.02 -17.26
N ARG A 12 -24.45 54.97 -17.99
CA ARG A 12 -24.02 53.59 -17.75
C ARG A 12 -22.87 53.26 -18.68
N ASP A 13 -21.66 53.29 -18.12
CA ASP A 13 -20.50 52.59 -18.65
C ASP A 13 -20.76 51.09 -18.68
N ARG A 14 -20.42 50.46 -19.82
CA ARG A 14 -20.50 49.02 -20.03
C ARG A 14 -19.36 48.34 -19.26
N ARG A 15 -19.67 47.64 -18.17
CA ARG A 15 -18.75 46.65 -17.57
C ARG A 15 -18.72 45.38 -18.44
N PRO A 16 -17.54 44.77 -18.67
CA PRO A 16 -17.47 43.41 -19.21
C PRO A 16 -17.97 42.40 -18.15
N PRO A 17 -18.54 41.25 -18.56
CA PRO A 17 -19.00 40.24 -17.61
C PRO A 17 -17.82 39.64 -16.84
N ALA A 18 -18.09 39.35 -15.56
CA ALA A 18 -17.17 38.71 -14.64
C ALA A 18 -16.69 37.35 -15.19
N ARG A 19 -15.38 37.07 -15.08
CA ARG A 19 -14.86 35.71 -15.20
C ARG A 19 -15.51 34.91 -14.08
N THR A 20 -16.33 33.94 -14.45
CA THR A 20 -16.69 32.84 -13.55
C THR A 20 -15.41 32.11 -13.17
N GLU A 21 -15.01 32.23 -11.91
CA GLU A 21 -14.06 31.30 -11.29
C GLU A 21 -14.71 29.90 -11.34
N GLN A 22 -14.41 29.18 -12.42
CA GLN A 22 -14.64 27.75 -12.47
C GLN A 22 -13.77 27.15 -11.37
N GLY A 23 -14.45 26.63 -10.35
CA GLY A 23 -13.84 25.98 -9.20
C GLY A 23 -12.71 25.07 -9.66
N ARG A 24 -11.53 25.32 -9.11
CA ARG A 24 -10.41 24.38 -9.13
C ARG A 24 -10.97 23.05 -8.67
N ARG A 25 -11.17 22.12 -9.62
CA ARG A 25 -11.36 20.71 -9.28
C ARG A 25 -10.17 20.34 -8.38
N PRO A 26 -10.38 19.79 -7.18
CA PRO A 26 -9.26 19.27 -6.42
C PRO A 26 -8.52 18.29 -7.34
N VAL A 27 -7.19 18.35 -7.35
CA VAL A 27 -6.37 17.28 -7.91
C VAL A 27 -6.94 16.01 -7.27
N THR A 28 -7.46 15.10 -8.10
CA THR A 28 -7.89 13.79 -7.61
C THR A 28 -6.71 13.25 -6.83
N ASP A 29 -6.93 12.93 -5.55
CA ASP A 29 -5.92 12.31 -4.72
C ASP A 29 -5.46 11.05 -5.46
N GLU A 30 -4.29 11.11 -6.09
CA GLU A 30 -3.79 10.01 -6.89
C GLU A 30 -3.42 8.90 -5.91
N LEU A 31 -4.16 7.80 -6.00
CA LEU A 31 -3.96 6.64 -5.14
C LEU A 31 -2.75 5.87 -5.66
N VAL A 32 -1.93 5.42 -4.72
CA VAL A 32 -0.77 4.57 -4.95
C VAL A 32 -1.08 3.21 -4.35
N ARG A 33 -0.88 2.15 -5.14
CA ARG A 33 -0.90 0.77 -4.66
C ARG A 33 0.32 0.53 -3.78
N VAL A 34 0.09 0.12 -2.55
CA VAL A 34 1.12 -0.21 -1.56
C VAL A 34 0.88 -1.63 -1.03
N TYR A 35 1.96 -2.37 -0.86
CA TYR A 35 2.01 -3.74 -0.37
C TYR A 35 2.59 -3.74 1.03
N VAL A 36 1.74 -3.98 2.02
CA VAL A 36 2.10 -3.87 3.44
C VAL A 36 2.38 -5.27 4.01
N PRO A 37 3.61 -5.57 4.48
CA PRO A 37 3.88 -6.80 5.19
C PRO A 37 3.07 -6.85 6.49
N ALA A 38 2.50 -8.02 6.80
CA ALA A 38 1.69 -8.21 7.99
C ALA A 38 1.77 -9.64 8.53
N THR A 39 1.05 -9.89 9.63
CA THR A 39 0.79 -11.22 10.18
C THR A 39 -0.71 -11.41 10.43
N VAL A 40 -1.17 -12.66 10.56
CA VAL A 40 -2.58 -12.96 10.87
C VAL A 40 -3.06 -12.24 12.15
N PRO A 41 -2.28 -12.19 13.26
CA PRO A 41 -2.64 -11.38 14.43
C PRO A 41 -2.80 -9.88 14.16
N MET A 42 -2.04 -9.30 13.22
CA MET A 42 -2.20 -7.90 12.82
C MET A 42 -3.52 -7.69 12.07
N LEU A 43 -3.89 -8.62 11.18
CA LEU A 43 -5.16 -8.57 10.45
C LEU A 43 -6.37 -8.62 11.39
N ALA A 44 -6.30 -9.39 12.49
CA ALA A 44 -7.37 -9.47 13.48
C ALA A 44 -7.70 -8.12 14.15
N ARG A 45 -6.78 -7.15 14.10
CA ARG A 45 -6.97 -5.79 14.65
C ARG A 45 -7.35 -4.75 13.61
N LEU A 46 -7.33 -5.11 12.32
CA LEU A 46 -7.49 -4.19 11.19
C LEU A 46 -8.76 -3.33 11.29
N HIS A 47 -9.93 -3.94 11.55
CA HIS A 47 -11.18 -3.20 11.65
C HIS A 47 -11.25 -2.25 12.85
N ALA A 48 -10.66 -2.62 13.98
CA ALA A 48 -10.75 -1.86 15.21
C ALA A 48 -9.70 -0.74 15.28
N GLU A 49 -8.50 -0.99 14.76
CA GLU A 49 -7.32 -0.15 15.02
C GLU A 49 -6.59 0.31 13.75
N GLY A 50 -6.95 -0.23 12.58
CA GLY A 50 -6.15 -0.13 11.36
C GLY A 50 -4.94 -1.06 11.38
N LEU A 51 -4.28 -1.22 10.23
CA LEU A 51 -3.02 -1.94 10.12
C LEU A 51 -1.87 -1.01 10.50
N ARG A 52 -1.13 -1.36 11.56
CA ARG A 52 0.07 -0.61 11.96
C ARG A 52 1.30 -1.21 11.31
N ALA A 53 1.83 -0.52 10.32
CA ALA A 53 3.12 -0.79 9.71
C ALA A 53 3.83 0.55 9.46
N SER A 54 5.15 0.59 9.68
CA SER A 54 5.98 1.76 9.36
C SER A 54 6.63 1.65 7.99
N GLU A 55 6.86 0.43 7.52
CA GLU A 55 7.52 0.11 6.26
C GLU A 55 6.59 -0.75 5.39
N ALA A 56 6.63 -0.50 4.09
CA ALA A 56 5.85 -1.19 3.08
C ALA A 56 6.56 -1.09 1.71
N HIS A 57 5.97 -1.67 0.67
CA HIS A 57 6.55 -1.66 -0.67
C HIS A 57 5.58 -1.07 -1.69
N ALA A 58 6.09 -0.33 -2.66
CA ALA A 58 5.31 0.20 -3.76
C ALA A 58 6.17 0.26 -5.04
N VAL A 59 5.54 0.49 -6.18
CA VAL A 59 6.26 0.79 -7.42
C VAL A 59 6.81 2.21 -7.37
N THR A 60 7.96 2.35 -6.71
CA THR A 60 8.65 3.64 -6.58
C THR A 60 9.29 4.06 -7.89
N ARG A 61 9.69 5.33 -7.95
CA ARG A 61 10.54 5.84 -9.03
C ARG A 61 11.86 5.07 -9.13
N ASP A 62 12.51 4.83 -7.98
CA ASP A 62 13.81 4.17 -7.93
C ASP A 62 13.75 2.72 -8.43
N LEU A 63 12.63 2.02 -8.18
CA LEU A 63 12.36 0.70 -8.75
C LEU A 63 12.16 0.77 -10.27
N ARG A 64 11.30 1.67 -10.76
CA ARG A 64 11.07 1.88 -12.20
C ARG A 64 12.35 2.19 -12.97
N GLU A 65 13.22 3.00 -12.40
CA GLU A 65 14.49 3.39 -13.03
C GLU A 65 15.48 2.21 -13.14
N TRP A 66 15.44 1.27 -12.19
CA TRP A 66 16.28 0.09 -12.22
C TRP A 66 15.75 -0.99 -13.19
N TYR A 67 14.43 -1.19 -13.19
CA TYR A 67 13.73 -2.11 -14.10
C TYR A 67 13.18 -1.35 -15.33
N ALA A 68 14.08 -0.72 -16.09
CA ALA A 68 13.70 0.16 -17.20
C ALA A 68 12.91 -0.52 -18.35
N GLU A 69 12.95 -1.85 -18.43
CA GLU A 69 12.24 -2.64 -19.44
C GLU A 69 10.96 -3.30 -18.91
N GLY A 70 10.73 -3.27 -17.59
CA GLY A 70 9.57 -3.92 -16.99
C GLY A 70 8.29 -3.10 -17.12
N ASP A 71 7.16 -3.78 -17.28
CA ASP A 71 5.85 -3.12 -17.24
C ASP A 71 5.37 -2.90 -15.80
N GLU A 72 4.21 -2.26 -15.65
CA GLU A 72 3.67 -1.96 -14.31
C GLU A 72 3.37 -3.23 -13.50
N GLU A 73 2.86 -4.28 -14.15
CA GLU A 73 2.48 -5.54 -13.48
C GLU A 73 3.72 -6.25 -12.95
N GLU A 74 4.80 -6.30 -13.73
CA GLU A 74 6.09 -6.87 -13.30
C GLU A 74 6.69 -6.11 -12.12
N LEU A 75 6.64 -4.78 -12.14
CA LEU A 75 7.14 -3.94 -11.05
C LEU A 75 6.29 -4.09 -9.78
N GLU A 76 4.98 -4.20 -9.93
CA GLU A 76 4.04 -4.47 -8.85
C GLU A 76 4.33 -5.83 -8.21
N TYR A 77 4.60 -6.86 -9.03
CA TYR A 77 5.00 -8.18 -8.55
C TYR A 77 6.30 -8.11 -7.74
N VAL A 78 7.32 -7.38 -8.20
CA VAL A 78 8.57 -7.20 -7.43
C VAL A 78 8.31 -6.53 -6.07
N ALA A 79 7.48 -5.49 -6.03
CA ALA A 79 7.14 -4.82 -4.77
C ALA A 79 6.33 -5.75 -3.84
N PHE A 80 5.39 -6.52 -4.39
CA PHE A 80 4.60 -7.50 -3.66
C PHE A 80 5.46 -8.60 -3.03
N THR A 81 6.36 -9.21 -3.81
CA THR A 81 7.23 -10.29 -3.33
C THR A 81 8.17 -9.81 -2.22
N ARG A 82 8.70 -8.59 -2.33
CA ARG A 82 9.53 -8.01 -1.25
C ARG A 82 8.73 -7.77 0.03
N ALA A 83 7.46 -7.35 -0.07
CA ALA A 83 6.59 -7.29 1.11
C ALA A 83 6.33 -8.68 1.70
N ALA A 84 6.22 -9.72 0.87
CA ALA A 84 6.08 -11.10 1.37
C ALA A 84 7.35 -11.58 2.10
N GLN A 85 8.53 -11.22 1.62
CA GLN A 85 9.80 -11.48 2.32
C GLN A 85 9.89 -10.74 3.66
N ASP A 86 9.52 -9.45 3.71
CA ASP A 86 9.54 -8.66 4.95
C ASP A 86 8.55 -9.19 6.00
N ALA A 87 7.45 -9.82 5.57
CA ALA A 87 6.54 -10.52 6.47
C ALA A 87 7.23 -11.68 7.24
N LEU A 88 8.30 -12.29 6.70
CA LEU A 88 9.07 -13.33 7.40
C LEU A 88 9.77 -12.78 8.65
N LEU A 89 10.24 -11.52 8.61
CA LEU A 89 10.83 -10.86 9.78
C LEU A 89 9.78 -10.60 10.85
N LEU A 90 8.58 -10.17 10.46
CA LEU A 90 7.45 -10.00 11.39
C LEU A 90 7.05 -11.33 12.04
N LEU A 91 6.97 -12.41 11.25
CA LEU A 91 6.72 -13.75 11.78
C LEU A 91 7.83 -14.20 12.72
N ARG A 92 9.10 -13.91 12.42
CA ARG A 92 10.21 -14.23 13.33
C ARG A 92 10.05 -13.54 14.69
N GLU A 93 9.56 -12.32 14.70
CA GLU A 93 9.34 -11.51 15.91
C GLU A 93 8.08 -11.93 16.69
N ASP A 94 7.12 -12.58 16.03
CA ASP A 94 5.95 -13.19 16.66
C ASP A 94 5.90 -14.72 16.46
N PRO A 95 6.60 -15.51 17.30
CA PRO A 95 6.57 -16.97 17.23
C PRO A 95 5.19 -17.59 17.47
N SER A 96 4.21 -16.82 17.95
CA SER A 96 2.84 -17.29 18.18
C SER A 96 1.95 -17.12 16.96
N ALA A 97 2.37 -16.31 15.99
CA ALA A 97 1.65 -16.15 14.74
C ALA A 97 1.72 -17.45 13.90
N PRO A 98 0.62 -17.84 13.23
CA PRO A 98 0.66 -18.87 12.20
C PRO A 98 1.79 -18.60 11.21
N ARG A 99 2.57 -19.63 10.86
CA ARG A 99 3.72 -19.54 9.92
C ARG A 99 3.24 -19.42 8.48
N ARG A 100 2.60 -18.29 8.18
CA ARG A 100 2.05 -17.90 6.88
C ARG A 100 2.37 -16.43 6.67
N ARG A 101 3.02 -16.09 5.55
CA ARG A 101 3.22 -14.70 5.15
C ARG A 101 1.86 -14.07 4.90
N VAL A 102 1.78 -12.77 5.19
CA VAL A 102 0.62 -11.96 4.85
C VAL A 102 1.10 -10.69 4.17
N VAL A 103 0.49 -10.37 3.04
CA VAL A 103 0.65 -9.09 2.36
C VAL A 103 -0.72 -8.45 2.22
N VAL A 104 -0.83 -7.19 2.60
CA VAL A 104 -2.06 -6.40 2.45
C VAL A 104 -1.85 -5.40 1.34
N SER A 105 -2.60 -5.55 0.25
CA SER A 105 -2.61 -4.62 -0.88
C SER A 105 -3.57 -3.49 -0.55
N VAL A 106 -3.07 -2.25 -0.52
CA VAL A 106 -3.82 -1.07 -0.09
C VAL A 106 -3.71 0.04 -1.13
N ASP A 107 -4.74 0.86 -1.24
CA ASP A 107 -4.75 2.06 -2.08
C ASP A 107 -4.70 3.29 -1.17
N LEU A 108 -3.56 3.98 -1.18
CA LEU A 108 -3.31 5.13 -0.30
C LEU A 108 -3.12 6.41 -1.11
N PRO A 109 -3.58 7.56 -0.60
CA PRO A 109 -3.15 8.87 -1.10
C PRO A 109 -1.63 8.94 -1.21
N ALA A 110 -1.10 9.46 -2.32
CA ALA A 110 0.35 9.63 -2.49
C ALA A 110 1.00 10.42 -1.33
N ALA A 111 0.26 11.35 -0.71
CA ALA A 111 0.73 12.12 0.45
C ALA A 111 0.89 11.31 1.75
N ALA A 112 0.31 10.11 1.83
CA ALA A 112 0.45 9.22 2.99
C ALA A 112 1.70 8.32 2.91
N VAL A 113 2.35 8.29 1.75
CA VAL A 113 3.46 7.39 1.41
C VAL A 113 4.73 8.22 1.22
N GLU A 114 5.72 7.99 2.08
CA GLU A 114 7.03 8.65 2.00
C GLU A 114 8.06 7.70 1.38
N ARG A 115 9.01 8.22 0.61
CA ARG A 115 10.12 7.39 0.11
C ARG A 115 11.09 7.11 1.26
N ALA A 116 11.45 5.85 1.47
CA ALA A 116 12.35 5.46 2.54
C ALA A 116 13.80 5.88 2.25
N ASP A 117 14.27 5.66 1.02
CA ASP A 117 15.59 6.06 0.56
C ASP A 117 15.59 6.46 -0.93
N GLY A 118 16.77 6.75 -1.47
CA GLY A 118 17.00 6.97 -2.90
C GLY A 118 17.91 5.90 -3.49
N VAL A 119 17.80 4.67 -2.98
CA VAL A 119 18.60 3.54 -3.48
C VAL A 119 17.96 3.02 -4.75
N LEU A 120 18.73 2.99 -5.83
CA LEU A 120 18.26 2.48 -7.12
C LEU A 120 17.74 1.04 -6.98
N GLY A 121 16.55 0.77 -7.51
CA GLY A 121 15.88 -0.51 -7.40
C GLY A 121 15.08 -0.71 -6.13
N SER A 122 15.08 0.22 -5.17
CA SER A 122 14.33 0.12 -3.92
C SER A 122 12.83 0.27 -4.15
N SER A 123 12.03 -0.64 -3.60
CA SER A 123 10.57 -0.52 -3.55
C SER A 123 10.07 0.03 -2.21
N LEU A 124 10.98 0.27 -1.26
CA LEU A 124 10.66 0.55 0.14
C LEU A 124 10.04 1.94 0.29
N VAL A 125 8.91 1.99 1.00
CA VAL A 125 8.21 3.22 1.36
C VAL A 125 7.89 3.22 2.85
N LEU A 126 7.79 4.42 3.42
CA LEU A 126 7.39 4.63 4.80
C LEU A 126 5.94 5.09 4.87
N LEU A 127 5.20 4.56 5.85
CA LEU A 127 3.81 4.93 6.11
C LEU A 127 3.73 5.90 7.29
N SER A 128 3.10 7.04 7.05
CA SER A 128 2.98 8.13 8.04
C SER A 128 1.89 7.90 9.10
N ALA A 129 0.99 6.94 8.88
CA ALA A 129 -0.13 6.63 9.77
C ALA A 129 -0.57 5.16 9.59
N PRO A 130 -1.31 4.59 10.57
CA PRO A 130 -1.95 3.29 10.41
C PRO A 130 -2.86 3.27 9.18
N VAL A 131 -2.80 2.18 8.41
CA VAL A 131 -3.63 2.00 7.22
C VAL A 131 -5.07 1.70 7.66
N PRO A 132 -6.07 2.47 7.20
CA PRO A 132 -7.45 2.19 7.51
C PRO A 132 -7.96 0.96 6.75
N ALA A 133 -8.87 0.20 7.35
CA ALA A 133 -9.50 -0.96 6.68
C ALA A 133 -10.16 -0.60 5.34
N ALA A 134 -10.66 0.63 5.19
CA ALA A 134 -11.26 1.13 3.96
C ALA A 134 -10.27 1.35 2.80
N ALA A 135 -8.96 1.37 3.06
CA ALA A 135 -7.93 1.46 2.04
C ALA A 135 -7.49 0.07 1.54
N VAL A 136 -7.93 -1.02 2.17
CA VAL A 136 -7.57 -2.37 1.76
C VAL A 136 -8.28 -2.72 0.46
N ALA A 137 -7.53 -3.10 -0.55
CA ALA A 137 -8.05 -3.60 -1.81
C ALA A 137 -8.02 -5.13 -1.87
N ALA A 138 -7.01 -5.77 -1.29
CA ALA A 138 -6.90 -7.22 -1.22
C ALA A 138 -6.05 -7.67 -0.03
N LEU A 139 -6.32 -8.89 0.41
CA LEU A 139 -5.56 -9.59 1.44
C LEU A 139 -4.91 -10.81 0.78
N HIS A 140 -3.64 -11.07 1.10
CA HIS A 140 -2.89 -12.17 0.55
C HIS A 140 -2.27 -12.97 1.68
N THR A 141 -2.39 -14.30 1.65
CA THR A 141 -1.77 -15.15 2.67
C THR A 141 -1.35 -16.51 2.13
N ASP A 142 -0.29 -17.07 2.70
CA ASP A 142 0.13 -18.42 2.35
C ASP A 142 -0.93 -19.48 2.69
N GLY A 143 -1.03 -20.49 1.82
CA GLY A 143 -1.78 -21.71 2.05
C GLY A 143 -1.18 -22.60 3.15
N ALA A 144 -1.87 -23.68 3.50
CA ALA A 144 -1.42 -24.57 4.57
C ALA A 144 -0.18 -25.41 4.17
N GLU A 145 -0.02 -25.67 2.88
CA GLU A 145 1.07 -26.40 2.26
C GLU A 145 2.42 -25.66 2.34
N ALA A 146 2.40 -24.34 2.38
CA ALA A 146 3.60 -23.50 2.44
C ALA A 146 4.23 -23.45 3.85
N VAL A 147 3.51 -23.87 4.89
CA VAL A 147 3.89 -23.68 6.30
C VAL A 147 5.29 -24.23 6.62
N ALA A 148 5.68 -25.35 6.01
CA ALA A 148 7.00 -25.94 6.24
C ALA A 148 8.12 -25.05 5.70
N ASP A 149 7.99 -24.58 4.45
CA ASP A 149 9.00 -23.76 3.78
C ASP A 149 9.03 -22.35 4.35
N VAL A 150 7.87 -21.77 4.69
CA VAL A 150 7.77 -20.49 5.40
C VAL A 150 8.44 -20.57 6.77
N THR A 151 8.31 -21.70 7.49
CA THR A 151 9.00 -21.88 8.77
C THR A 151 10.51 -21.85 8.58
N ALA A 152 11.04 -22.57 7.59
CA ALA A 152 12.46 -22.56 7.27
C ALA A 152 12.95 -21.17 6.85
N ALA A 153 12.17 -20.46 6.04
CA ALA A 153 12.46 -19.09 5.60
C ALA A 153 12.48 -18.11 6.77
N VAL A 154 11.53 -18.20 7.71
CA VAL A 154 11.52 -17.41 8.95
C VAL A 154 12.80 -17.62 9.77
N ASP A 155 13.28 -18.87 9.85
CA ASP A 155 14.49 -19.23 10.57
C ASP A 155 15.77 -18.69 9.90
N ALA A 156 15.76 -18.50 8.58
CA ALA A 156 16.87 -17.97 7.79
C ALA A 156 16.81 -16.46 7.50
N ALA A 157 15.68 -15.79 7.78
CA ALA A 157 15.40 -14.43 7.31
C ALA A 157 16.43 -13.37 7.73
N ARG A 158 17.04 -13.50 8.93
CA ARG A 158 18.02 -12.51 9.42
C ARG A 158 19.37 -12.65 8.73
N GLU A 159 19.78 -13.89 8.50
CA GLU A 159 21.01 -14.24 7.80
C GLU A 159 20.90 -13.83 6.33
N ALA A 160 19.74 -14.06 5.70
CA ALA A 160 19.45 -13.58 4.35
C ALA A 160 19.52 -12.05 4.26
N LEU A 161 18.89 -11.33 5.20
CA LEU A 161 18.98 -9.86 5.28
C LEU A 161 20.42 -9.37 5.49
N ALA A 162 21.26 -10.14 6.18
CA ALA A 162 22.68 -9.84 6.36
C ALA A 162 23.54 -10.15 5.11
N GLY A 163 22.92 -10.66 4.03
CA GLY A 163 23.56 -10.95 2.75
C GLY A 163 24.11 -12.37 2.63
N ASP A 164 23.67 -13.32 3.47
CA ASP A 164 24.05 -14.73 3.34
C ASP A 164 23.28 -15.38 2.15
N PRO A 165 23.97 -15.89 1.11
CA PRO A 165 23.33 -16.44 -0.07
C PRO A 165 22.65 -17.80 0.16
N ASP A 166 23.13 -18.61 1.11
CA ASP A 166 22.50 -19.90 1.43
C ASP A 166 21.21 -19.68 2.21
N ALA A 167 21.21 -18.67 3.09
CA ALA A 167 19.99 -18.21 3.76
C ALA A 167 19.00 -17.59 2.77
N GLN A 168 19.48 -16.78 1.81
CA GLN A 168 18.63 -16.22 0.76
C GLN A 168 17.95 -17.32 -0.07
N PHE A 169 18.69 -18.37 -0.46
CA PHE A 169 18.10 -19.51 -1.17
C PHE A 169 16.96 -20.18 -0.38
N THR A 170 17.09 -20.25 0.95
CA THR A 170 16.04 -20.79 1.82
C THR A 170 14.82 -19.86 1.88
N VAL A 171 15.03 -18.54 1.89
CA VAL A 171 13.95 -17.55 1.82
C VAL A 171 13.22 -17.63 0.47
N ASP A 172 13.96 -17.69 -0.63
CA ASP A 172 13.41 -17.78 -1.98
C ASP A 172 12.55 -19.04 -2.18
N SER A 173 12.87 -20.14 -1.48
CA SER A 173 12.07 -21.37 -1.53
C SER A 173 10.63 -21.18 -1.01
N ALA A 174 10.38 -20.17 -0.17
CA ALA A 174 9.01 -19.84 0.23
C ALA A 174 8.23 -19.16 -0.91
N GLU A 175 8.89 -18.51 -1.86
CA GLU A 175 8.27 -17.85 -3.02
C GLU A 175 7.74 -18.83 -4.06
N ASP A 176 8.16 -20.10 -4.02
CA ASP A 176 7.53 -21.18 -4.82
C ASP A 176 6.05 -21.39 -4.44
N HIS A 177 5.62 -20.86 -3.28
CA HIS A 177 4.22 -20.84 -2.85
C HIS A 177 3.61 -19.46 -3.12
N GLU A 178 2.71 -19.40 -4.09
CA GLU A 178 1.90 -18.22 -4.37
C GLU A 178 0.94 -17.92 -3.22
N LEU A 179 0.83 -16.66 -2.83
CA LEU A 179 -0.10 -16.25 -1.77
C LEU A 179 -1.53 -16.29 -2.31
N GLU A 180 -2.42 -16.95 -1.56
CA GLU A 180 -3.85 -16.96 -1.84
C GLU A 180 -4.43 -15.54 -1.78
N TRP A 181 -5.30 -15.18 -2.73
CA TRP A 181 -5.96 -13.89 -2.80
C TRP A 181 -7.34 -13.93 -2.12
N TYR A 182 -7.64 -12.90 -1.33
CA TYR A 182 -8.93 -12.69 -0.67
C TYR A 182 -9.41 -11.25 -0.88
N ASP A 183 -10.70 -11.07 -1.10
CA ASP A 183 -11.31 -9.73 -1.11
C ASP A 183 -11.25 -9.11 0.29
N ALA A 184 -11.19 -7.78 0.39
CA ALA A 184 -11.17 -7.09 1.69
C ALA A 184 -12.37 -7.44 2.59
N SER A 185 -13.53 -7.76 1.99
CA SER A 185 -14.73 -8.21 2.71
C SER A 185 -14.65 -9.63 3.27
N GLU A 186 -13.66 -10.42 2.83
CA GLU A 186 -13.44 -11.80 3.26
C GLU A 186 -12.50 -11.91 4.47
N LEU A 187 -12.13 -10.79 5.10
CA LEU A 187 -11.25 -10.78 6.27
C LEU A 187 -11.69 -11.76 7.37
N ASP A 188 -12.98 -11.78 7.70
CA ASP A 188 -13.51 -12.70 8.72
C ASP A 188 -13.38 -14.18 8.31
N LEU A 189 -13.45 -14.48 7.01
CA LEU A 189 -13.22 -15.82 6.50
C LEU A 189 -11.74 -16.20 6.63
N LEU A 190 -10.85 -15.32 6.15
CA LEU A 190 -9.40 -15.50 6.24
C LEU A 190 -8.97 -15.74 7.69
N LEU A 191 -9.45 -14.94 8.64
CA LEU A 191 -9.09 -15.10 10.05
C LEU A 191 -9.50 -16.46 10.62
N ARG A 192 -10.56 -17.10 10.10
CA ARG A 192 -10.98 -18.44 10.54
C ARG A 192 -10.17 -19.56 9.89
N THR A 193 -9.64 -19.35 8.68
CA THR A 193 -8.92 -20.38 7.92
C THR A 193 -7.40 -20.31 8.11
N ALA A 194 -6.89 -19.13 8.47
CA ALA A 194 -5.46 -18.88 8.67
C ALA A 194 -5.01 -18.96 10.14
N SER A 195 -5.94 -19.00 11.10
CA SER A 195 -5.67 -19.24 12.54
C SER A 195 -5.36 -20.70 12.82
#